data_AF-K1TBY6-F1
#
_entry.id   AF-K1TBY6-F1
#
_cell.length_a   1.000
_cell.length_b   1.000
_cell.length_c   1.000
_cell.angle_alpha   90.00
_cell.angle_beta   90.00
_cell.angle_gamma   90.00
#
_symmetry.space_group_name_H-M   'P 1'
#
loop_
_entity.id
_entity.type
_entity.pdbx_description
1 polymer ?
#
loop_
_entity_poly.entity_id
_entity_poly.type
_entity_poly.pdbx_seq_one_letter_code
_entity_poly.pdbx_strand_id
1 'polypeptide(L)'
;MRVLVSSNELDIRSAAGVSLPVISEGEAGYGEPNGIGYKYVYEASAPGVQRIYFENVLNQGNNEEGTIILEAEHFESLTKTFTFSEDQYTITVEGLEEYNAENPGSDYPTDETIYYRLVPQKRHANVQFDMVMKNNADDQPFNAGVNDEFLLYSQHLDHYEDGEESLAGVD
;
A
#
# COMPACT_ATOMS: atom_id res chain seq x y z
N MET A 1 -6.63 14.42 -14.66
CA MET A 1 -7.75 13.48 -14.89
C MET A 1 -8.43 13.26 -13.55
N ARG A 2 -9.75 13.48 -13.48
CA ARG A 2 -10.53 13.23 -12.26
C ARG A 2 -11.00 11.78 -12.25
N VAL A 3 -10.79 11.10 -11.12
CA VAL A 3 -11.24 9.73 -10.87
C VAL A 3 -12.07 9.76 -9.59
N LEU A 4 -13.27 9.21 -9.64
CA LEU A 4 -14.13 8.97 -8.50
C LEU A 4 -13.85 7.55 -8.00
N VAL A 5 -13.65 7.42 -6.69
CA VAL A 5 -13.35 6.15 -6.04
C VAL A 5 -14.41 5.92 -4.97
N SER A 6 -15.07 4.77 -5.00
CA SER A 6 -16.08 4.40 -4.00
C SER A 6 -15.77 3.06 -3.38
N SER A 7 -15.92 2.99 -2.07
CA SER A 7 -15.92 1.77 -1.25
C SER A 7 -16.78 2.07 -0.02
N ASN A 8 -17.50 1.06 0.49
CA ASN A 8 -18.35 1.24 1.67
C ASN A 8 -17.57 0.96 2.96
N GLU A 9 -16.53 0.15 2.85
CA GLU A 9 -15.83 -0.47 3.98
C GLU A 9 -14.43 0.11 4.21
N LEU A 10 -13.93 0.94 3.29
CA LEU A 10 -12.58 1.48 3.30
C LEU A 10 -12.58 3.02 3.30
N ASP A 11 -11.68 3.61 4.08
CA ASP A 11 -11.27 5.01 3.89
C ASP A 11 -10.17 5.09 2.82
N ILE A 12 -10.16 6.17 2.06
CA ILE A 12 -9.32 6.30 0.86
C ILE A 12 -8.46 7.56 0.94
N ARG A 13 -7.15 7.33 0.87
CA ARG A 13 -6.12 8.35 1.06
C ARG A 13 -5.27 8.52 -0.19
N SER A 14 -4.74 9.73 -0.36
CA SER A 14 -3.73 10.04 -1.35
C SER A 14 -2.40 9.36 -1.03
N ALA A 15 -1.49 9.33 -2.00
CA ALA A 15 -0.13 8.79 -1.80
C ALA A 15 0.68 9.47 -0.68
N ALA A 16 0.26 10.66 -0.22
CA ALA A 16 0.89 11.38 0.87
C ALA A 16 0.25 11.08 2.25
N GLY A 17 -0.69 10.12 2.33
CA GLY A 17 -1.39 9.75 3.56
C GLY A 17 -2.59 10.64 3.92
N VAL A 18 -2.84 11.69 3.13
CA VAL A 18 -3.94 12.65 3.35
C VAL A 18 -5.24 12.12 2.75
N SER A 19 -6.35 12.20 3.51
CA SER A 19 -7.69 11.81 3.04
C SER A 19 -8.10 12.56 1.77
N LEU A 20 -8.74 11.85 0.84
CA LEU A 20 -9.21 12.44 -0.41
C LEU A 20 -10.50 13.26 -0.18
N PRO A 21 -10.71 14.35 -0.93
CA PRO A 21 -11.97 15.07 -0.91
C PRO A 21 -13.15 14.15 -1.22
N VAL A 22 -14.27 14.32 -0.51
CA VAL A 22 -15.49 13.53 -0.71
C VAL A 22 -16.55 14.37 -1.42
N ILE A 23 -17.28 13.75 -2.34
CA ILE A 23 -18.47 14.30 -2.99
C ILE A 23 -19.68 13.43 -2.64
N SER A 24 -20.77 14.06 -2.22
CA SER A 24 -22.01 13.35 -1.85
C SER A 24 -23.00 13.23 -3.01
N GLU A 25 -23.89 12.24 -2.93
CA GLU A 25 -24.93 12.06 -3.93
C GLU A 25 -25.81 13.30 -4.08
N GLY A 26 -26.00 13.74 -5.33
CA GLY A 26 -26.72 14.96 -5.67
C GLY A 26 -25.85 16.21 -5.81
N GLU A 27 -24.56 16.15 -5.45
CA GLU A 27 -23.62 17.23 -5.69
C GLU A 27 -23.09 17.24 -7.13
N ALA A 28 -22.71 18.43 -7.61
CA ALA A 28 -22.21 18.60 -8.97
C ALA A 28 -20.89 17.83 -9.19
N GLY A 29 -20.90 16.91 -10.16
CA GLY A 29 -19.76 16.06 -10.46
C GLY A 29 -19.72 14.73 -9.71
N TYR A 30 -20.81 14.34 -9.03
CA TYR A 30 -20.96 13.01 -8.40
C TYR A 30 -21.04 11.88 -9.44
N GLY A 31 -21.53 12.18 -10.65
CA GLY A 31 -21.79 11.18 -11.68
C GLY A 31 -23.04 10.36 -11.37
N GLU A 32 -23.10 9.12 -11.86
CA GLU A 32 -24.24 8.23 -11.65
C GLU A 32 -24.24 7.63 -10.22
N PRO A 33 -25.40 7.49 -9.57
CA PRO A 33 -25.51 6.80 -8.30
C PRO A 33 -25.05 5.34 -8.37
N ASN A 34 -24.21 4.95 -7.39
CA ASN A 34 -23.74 3.57 -7.23
C ASN A 34 -24.24 2.92 -5.93
N GLY A 35 -25.13 3.60 -5.19
CA GLY A 35 -25.75 3.08 -3.96
C GLY A 35 -24.97 3.34 -2.67
N ILE A 36 -23.75 3.88 -2.73
CA ILE A 36 -22.93 4.20 -1.55
C ILE A 36 -23.26 5.59 -0.98
N GLY A 37 -23.76 6.51 -1.81
CA GLY A 37 -24.18 7.84 -1.40
C GLY A 37 -23.05 8.87 -1.31
N TYR A 38 -21.80 8.45 -1.46
CA TYR A 38 -20.63 9.31 -1.53
C TYR A 38 -19.51 8.69 -2.38
N LYS A 39 -18.59 9.52 -2.86
CA LYS A 39 -17.39 9.11 -3.61
C LYS A 39 -16.19 9.96 -3.21
N TYR A 40 -15.01 9.36 -3.13
CA TYR A 40 -13.75 10.07 -2.98
C TYR A 40 -13.30 10.60 -4.35
N VAL A 41 -12.66 11.77 -4.36
CA VAL A 41 -12.20 12.44 -5.57
C VAL A 41 -10.68 12.42 -5.63
N TYR A 42 -10.14 11.69 -6.60
CA TYR A 42 -8.73 11.67 -6.91
C TYR A 42 -8.44 12.47 -8.18
N GLU A 43 -7.49 13.40 -8.12
CA GLU A 43 -7.04 14.18 -9.29
C GLU A 43 -5.62 13.78 -9.70
N ALA A 44 -5.51 13.04 -10.80
CA ALA A 44 -4.23 12.73 -11.42
C ALA A 44 -3.72 13.96 -12.20
N SER A 45 -2.59 14.53 -11.77
CA SER A 45 -1.99 15.74 -12.35
C SER A 45 -0.97 15.46 -13.46
N ALA A 46 -0.51 14.21 -13.60
CA ALA A 46 0.46 13.79 -14.62
C ALA A 46 0.15 12.38 -15.14
N PRO A 47 0.54 12.03 -16.38
CA PRO A 47 0.45 10.67 -16.89
C PRO A 47 1.41 9.73 -16.16
N GLY A 48 1.09 8.43 -16.13
CA GLY A 48 1.89 7.39 -15.49
C GLY A 48 1.16 6.70 -14.33
N VAL A 49 1.90 5.93 -13.55
CA VAL A 49 1.37 5.16 -12.42
C VAL A 49 0.95 6.11 -11.30
N GLN A 50 -0.31 6.02 -10.90
CA GLN A 50 -0.88 6.74 -9.76
C GLN A 50 -1.02 5.78 -8.56
N ARG A 51 -0.93 6.30 -7.34
CA ARG A 51 -1.11 5.52 -6.10
C ARG A 51 -2.14 6.19 -5.20
N ILE A 52 -3.04 5.38 -4.65
CA ILE A 52 -3.99 5.70 -3.60
C ILE A 52 -3.95 4.57 -2.58
N TYR A 53 -4.16 4.90 -1.31
CA TYR A 53 -4.14 3.94 -0.21
C TYR A 53 -5.56 3.72 0.30
N PHE A 54 -5.80 2.50 0.75
CA PHE A 54 -7.07 2.10 1.34
C PHE A 54 -6.83 1.65 2.77
N GLU A 55 -7.59 2.20 3.69
CA GLU A 55 -7.53 1.87 5.11
C GLU A 55 -8.83 1.18 5.50
N ASN A 56 -8.72 0.07 6.22
CA ASN A 56 -9.88 -0.57 6.77
C ASN A 56 -10.37 0.18 8.01
N VAL A 57 -11.58 0.74 7.94
CA VAL A 57 -12.19 1.52 9.03
C VAL A 57 -13.30 0.78 9.77
N LEU A 58 -13.71 -0.39 9.26
CA LEU A 58 -14.78 -1.19 9.84
C LEU A 58 -14.29 -2.60 10.20
N ASN A 59 -14.79 -3.13 11.31
CA ASN A 59 -14.57 -4.54 11.65
C ASN A 59 -15.49 -5.40 10.78
N GLN A 60 -14.91 -6.02 9.76
CA GLN A 60 -15.57 -6.98 8.88
C GLN A 60 -15.17 -8.40 9.27
N GLY A 61 -16.04 -9.37 9.00
CA GLY A 61 -15.77 -10.78 9.26
C GLY A 61 -14.71 -11.35 8.32
N ASN A 62 -14.01 -12.42 8.75
CA ASN A 62 -13.08 -13.13 7.89
C ASN A 62 -13.77 -13.64 6.61
N ASN A 63 -13.11 -13.44 5.47
CA ASN A 63 -13.61 -13.77 4.13
C ASN A 63 -14.83 -12.97 3.66
N GLU A 64 -15.24 -11.91 4.36
CA GLU A 64 -16.23 -10.99 3.81
C GLU A 64 -15.64 -10.27 2.59
N GLU A 65 -16.47 -10.03 1.58
CA GLU A 65 -16.06 -9.35 0.35
C GLU A 65 -16.49 -7.89 0.40
N GLY A 66 -15.58 -7.00 0.03
CA GLY A 66 -15.88 -5.61 -0.26
C GLY A 66 -15.63 -5.29 -1.73
N THR A 67 -16.08 -4.11 -2.15
CA THR A 67 -15.84 -3.65 -3.53
C THR A 67 -15.24 -2.25 -3.57
N ILE A 68 -14.39 -2.05 -4.57
CA ILE A 68 -13.86 -0.76 -4.96
C ILE A 68 -14.38 -0.48 -6.37
N ILE A 69 -15.02 0.68 -6.55
CA ILE A 69 -15.53 1.15 -7.84
C ILE A 69 -14.71 2.37 -8.25
N LEU A 70 -14.12 2.34 -9.44
CA LEU A 70 -13.40 3.46 -10.05
C LEU A 70 -14.19 3.98 -11.24
N GLU A 71 -14.43 5.29 -11.27
CA GLU A 71 -15.14 5.96 -12.36
C GLU A 71 -14.33 7.16 -12.83
N ALA A 72 -14.14 7.30 -14.13
CA ALA A 72 -13.48 8.48 -14.72
C ALA A 72 -14.20 8.89 -16.00
N GLU A 73 -14.24 10.20 -16.26
CA GLU A 73 -14.89 10.72 -17.46
C GLU A 73 -14.23 10.13 -18.72
N HIS A 74 -15.04 9.58 -19.62
CA HIS A 74 -14.62 8.91 -20.86
C HIS A 74 -13.91 7.55 -20.70
N PHE A 75 -13.97 6.92 -19.53
CA PHE A 75 -13.49 5.55 -19.31
C PHE A 75 -14.62 4.65 -18.81
N GLU A 76 -14.50 3.35 -19.09
CA GLU A 76 -15.38 2.36 -18.47
C GLU A 76 -15.09 2.27 -16.97
N SER A 77 -16.16 2.18 -16.18
CA SER A 77 -16.03 1.99 -14.74
C SER A 77 -15.39 0.64 -14.44
N LEU A 78 -14.46 0.62 -13.48
CA LEU A 78 -13.77 -0.59 -13.05
C LEU A 78 -14.23 -0.96 -11.64
N THR A 79 -14.77 -2.16 -11.48
CA THR A 79 -15.08 -2.74 -10.18
C THR A 79 -14.04 -3.79 -9.82
N LYS A 80 -13.50 -3.70 -8.60
CA LYS A 80 -12.59 -4.68 -8.00
C LYS A 80 -13.22 -5.22 -6.72
N THR A 81 -13.21 -6.53 -6.58
CA THR A 81 -13.58 -7.21 -5.33
C THR A 81 -12.31 -7.47 -4.53
N PHE A 82 -12.40 -7.28 -3.22
CA PHE A 82 -11.36 -7.64 -2.27
C PHE A 82 -12.00 -8.39 -1.10
N THR A 83 -11.18 -9.08 -0.32
CA THR A 83 -11.64 -9.95 0.77
C THR A 83 -10.96 -9.55 2.07
N PHE A 84 -11.72 -9.47 3.16
CA PHE A 84 -11.20 -9.20 4.49
C PHE A 84 -10.56 -10.45 5.09
N SER A 85 -9.47 -10.24 5.83
CA SER A 85 -8.73 -11.28 6.54
C SER A 85 -8.66 -10.92 8.01
N GLU A 86 -8.92 -11.89 8.89
CA GLU A 86 -8.60 -11.76 10.32
C GLU A 86 -7.08 -11.82 10.57
N ASP A 87 -6.34 -12.45 9.66
CA ASP A 87 -4.90 -12.53 9.73
C ASP A 87 -4.26 -11.26 9.19
N GLN A 88 -3.33 -10.70 9.96
CA GLN A 88 -2.56 -9.51 9.60
C GLN A 88 -1.20 -9.94 9.03
N TYR A 89 -1.23 -10.63 7.90
CA TYR A 89 0.00 -11.07 7.24
C TYR A 89 0.80 -9.88 6.73
N THR A 90 2.04 -9.75 7.17
CA THR A 90 2.96 -8.70 6.73
C THR A 90 4.25 -9.28 6.19
N ILE A 91 4.87 -8.52 5.30
CA ILE A 91 6.25 -8.74 4.86
C ILE A 91 7.06 -7.61 5.49
N THR A 92 7.99 -7.95 6.37
CA THR A 92 8.85 -6.99 7.06
C THR A 92 10.30 -7.22 6.68
N VAL A 93 11.07 -6.15 6.54
CA VAL A 93 12.54 -6.22 6.45
C VAL A 93 13.08 -6.12 7.87
N GLU A 94 13.82 -7.14 8.31
CA GLU A 94 14.43 -7.15 9.64
C GLU A 94 15.68 -6.27 9.70
N GLY A 95 16.01 -5.80 10.92
CA GLY A 95 17.21 -5.01 11.17
C GLY A 95 17.15 -3.55 10.71
N LEU A 96 15.98 -3.03 10.34
CA LEU A 96 15.80 -1.61 10.05
C LEU A 96 15.69 -0.78 11.33
N GLU A 97 16.27 0.43 11.31
CA GLU A 97 16.05 1.41 12.38
C GLU A 97 14.66 2.04 12.20
N GLU A 98 13.81 1.85 13.20
CA GLU A 98 12.50 2.48 13.25
C GLU A 98 12.66 3.98 13.50
N TYR A 99 12.03 4.81 12.67
CA TYR A 99 11.89 6.23 12.95
C TYR A 99 10.42 6.58 13.06
N ASN A 100 9.99 6.83 14.29
CA ASN A 100 8.72 7.48 14.54
C ASN A 100 8.98 8.98 14.61
N ALA A 101 8.47 9.74 13.64
CA ALA A 101 8.48 11.19 13.73
C ALA A 101 7.66 11.61 14.97
N GLU A 102 8.29 12.20 15.98
CA GLU A 102 7.56 12.78 17.11
C GLU A 102 6.70 13.95 16.59
N ASN A 103 5.37 13.75 16.53
CA ASN A 103 4.37 14.68 15.97
C ASN A 103 4.51 14.95 14.46
N PRO A 104 4.05 14.04 13.57
CA PRO A 104 4.01 14.35 12.14
C PRO A 104 2.94 15.42 11.80
N GLY A 105 2.04 15.77 12.74
CA GLY A 105 0.90 16.66 12.52
C GLY A 105 -0.38 15.86 12.31
N SER A 106 -1.56 16.48 12.49
CA SER A 106 -2.87 15.80 12.39
C SER A 106 -3.17 15.20 11.02
N ASP A 107 -2.43 15.63 10.00
CA ASP A 107 -2.70 15.28 8.60
C ASP A 107 -1.88 14.07 8.13
N TYR A 108 -1.03 13.49 9.00
CA TYR A 108 -0.24 12.31 8.70
C TYR A 108 -0.76 11.08 9.47
N PRO A 109 -0.71 9.88 8.87
CA PRO A 109 -1.11 8.64 9.51
C PRO A 109 -0.28 8.38 10.78
N THR A 110 -0.97 8.15 11.89
CA THR A 110 -0.34 7.80 13.18
C THR A 110 0.05 6.32 13.27
N ASP A 111 -0.38 5.53 12.29
CA ASP A 111 -0.27 4.09 12.19
C ASP A 111 0.74 3.62 11.12
N GLU A 112 1.28 4.53 10.30
CA GLU A 112 2.36 4.21 9.35
C GLU A 112 3.73 4.51 9.97
N THR A 113 4.36 3.47 10.52
CA THR A 113 5.77 3.52 10.92
C THR A 113 6.66 3.60 9.68
N ILE A 114 7.44 4.69 9.56
CA ILE A 114 8.44 4.82 8.48
C ILE A 114 9.76 4.21 8.95
N TYR A 115 10.13 3.08 8.34
CA TYR A 115 11.44 2.48 8.57
C TYR A 115 12.52 3.19 7.72
N TYR A 116 13.56 3.73 8.36
CA TYR A 116 14.71 4.25 7.64
C TYR A 116 15.91 3.33 7.84
N ARG A 117 16.55 3.03 6.69
CA ARG A 117 18.00 2.98 6.46
C ARG A 117 18.47 1.67 5.83
N LEU A 118 18.91 1.78 4.58
CA LEU A 118 20.03 0.99 4.06
C LEU A 118 20.93 1.92 3.24
N VAL A 119 21.65 2.80 3.94
CA VAL A 119 22.72 3.60 3.32
C VAL A 119 24.03 2.83 3.54
N PRO A 120 24.54 2.10 2.54
CA PRO A 120 25.88 1.53 2.64
C PRO A 120 26.88 2.67 2.87
N GLN A 121 27.67 2.59 3.96
CA GLN A 121 28.64 3.62 4.31
C GLN A 121 29.82 3.72 3.31
N LYS A 122 29.92 2.77 2.37
CA LYS A 122 30.98 2.69 1.35
C LYS A 122 30.36 2.41 -0.01
N ARG A 123 30.94 2.98 -1.07
CA ARG A 123 30.63 2.61 -2.45
C ARG A 123 30.93 1.12 -2.65
N HIS A 124 30.03 0.40 -3.32
CA HIS A 124 30.11 -1.04 -3.58
C HIS A 124 30.12 -1.93 -2.33
N ALA A 125 29.60 -1.45 -1.20
CA ALA A 125 29.35 -2.34 -0.06
C ALA A 125 28.13 -3.21 -0.33
N ASN A 126 28.22 -4.47 0.06
CA ASN A 126 27.11 -5.41 -0.01
C ASN A 126 25.99 -4.94 0.92
N VAL A 127 24.76 -5.08 0.44
CA VAL A 127 23.54 -4.79 1.20
C VAL A 127 22.73 -6.09 1.22
N GLN A 128 22.51 -6.62 2.42
CA GLN A 128 21.66 -7.78 2.64
C GLN A 128 20.31 -7.31 3.16
N PHE A 129 19.24 -7.91 2.63
CA PHE A 129 17.88 -7.73 3.10
C PHE A 129 17.40 -9.06 3.66
N ASP A 130 17.17 -9.12 4.97
CA ASP A 130 16.49 -10.25 5.58
C ASP A 130 15.00 -9.93 5.60
N MET A 131 14.23 -10.61 4.75
CA MET A 131 12.78 -10.44 4.68
C MET A 131 12.09 -11.57 5.43
N VAL A 132 11.16 -11.22 6.32
CA VAL A 132 10.38 -12.17 7.10
C VAL A 132 8.90 -11.91 6.86
N MET A 133 8.16 -12.99 6.57
CA MET A 133 6.71 -12.98 6.53
C MET A 133 6.18 -13.44 7.87
N LYS A 134 5.29 -12.65 8.48
CA LYS A 134 4.72 -12.96 9.79
C LYS A 134 3.27 -12.51 9.91
N ASN A 135 2.53 -13.15 10.80
CA ASN A 135 1.24 -12.62 11.23
C ASN A 135 1.50 -11.58 12.34
N ASN A 136 1.16 -10.32 12.10
CA ASN A 136 1.37 -9.25 13.07
C ASN A 136 0.54 -9.42 14.35
N ALA A 137 -0.52 -10.24 14.33
CA ALA A 137 -1.36 -10.46 15.50
C ALA A 137 -0.64 -11.27 16.60
N ASP A 138 0.23 -12.20 16.22
CA ASP A 138 0.90 -13.14 17.14
C ASP A 138 2.41 -13.30 16.90
N ASP A 139 2.97 -12.50 15.97
CA ASP A 139 4.37 -12.48 15.54
C ASP A 139 4.85 -13.85 15.01
N GLN A 140 3.94 -14.76 14.63
CA GLN A 140 4.31 -16.07 14.09
C GLN A 140 4.83 -15.95 12.66
N PRO A 141 6.05 -16.45 12.38
CA PRO A 141 6.58 -16.46 11.03
C PRO A 141 5.87 -17.53 10.18
N PHE A 142 5.71 -17.26 8.89
CA PHE A 142 5.22 -18.23 7.92
C PHE A 142 6.01 -18.14 6.61
N ASN A 143 5.92 -19.17 5.78
CA ASN A 143 6.60 -19.21 4.49
C ASN A 143 5.68 -18.70 3.38
N ALA A 144 6.26 -18.03 2.38
CA ALA A 144 5.58 -17.67 1.14
C ALA A 144 4.95 -18.89 0.46
N GLY A 145 3.71 -18.74 0.02
CA GLY A 145 3.00 -19.65 -0.85
C GLY A 145 3.29 -19.41 -2.33
N VAL A 146 2.67 -20.23 -3.19
CA VAL A 146 2.86 -20.17 -4.65
C VAL A 146 2.32 -18.89 -5.31
N ASN A 147 1.45 -18.16 -4.61
CA ASN A 147 0.84 -16.92 -5.12
C ASN A 147 1.42 -15.67 -4.44
N ASP A 148 2.37 -15.82 -3.51
CA ASP A 148 2.99 -14.69 -2.84
C ASP A 148 4.14 -14.18 -3.71
N GLU A 149 4.02 -12.94 -4.18
CA GLU A 149 5.01 -12.29 -5.02
C GLU A 149 5.56 -11.04 -4.31
N PHE A 150 6.88 -10.87 -4.34
CA PHE A 150 7.56 -9.67 -3.84
C PHE A 150 8.39 -9.03 -4.95
N LEU A 151 8.34 -7.70 -5.04
CA LEU A 151 9.14 -6.92 -5.99
C LEU A 151 10.02 -5.94 -5.23
N LEU A 152 11.33 -6.13 -5.31
CA LEU A 152 12.31 -5.14 -4.87
C LEU A 152 12.73 -4.28 -6.05
N TYR A 153 12.42 -2.98 -6.00
CA TYR A 153 12.86 -2.02 -7.01
C TYR A 153 13.97 -1.14 -6.45
N SER A 154 15.13 -1.15 -7.09
CA SER A 154 16.27 -0.28 -6.76
C SER A 154 16.82 0.40 -8.02
N GLN A 155 17.25 1.65 -7.87
CA GLN A 155 17.94 2.42 -8.91
C GLN A 155 19.45 2.55 -8.65
N HIS A 156 19.91 2.08 -7.49
CA HIS A 156 21.26 2.36 -6.97
C HIS A 156 21.99 1.11 -6.46
N LEU A 157 21.36 -0.06 -6.56
CA LEU A 157 21.97 -1.34 -6.23
C LEU A 157 22.16 -2.12 -7.53
N ASP A 158 23.37 -2.63 -7.71
CA ASP A 158 23.63 -3.68 -8.70
C ASP A 158 23.07 -4.99 -8.15
N HIS A 159 22.55 -5.85 -9.03
CA HIS A 159 22.06 -7.18 -8.64
C HIS A 159 23.14 -8.23 -8.97
N TYR A 160 23.13 -9.32 -8.20
CA TYR A 160 23.88 -10.53 -8.51
C TYR A 160 23.01 -11.46 -9.34
N GLU A 161 23.60 -12.19 -10.29
CA GLU A 161 22.91 -13.26 -11.00
C GLU A 161 22.84 -14.54 -10.14
N ASP A 162 21.89 -15.43 -10.43
CA ASP A 162 21.78 -16.73 -9.77
C ASP A 162 23.11 -17.49 -9.88
N GLY A 163 23.67 -17.92 -8.73
CA GLY A 163 24.99 -18.57 -8.66
C GLY A 163 26.17 -17.65 -8.31
N GLU A 164 25.95 -16.34 -8.16
CA GLU A 164 26.96 -15.37 -7.72
C GLU A 164 26.92 -15.09 -6.19
N GLU A 165 26.23 -15.90 -5.40
CA GLU A 165 26.03 -15.66 -3.95
C GLU A 165 27.36 -15.55 -3.20
N SER A 166 28.36 -16.31 -3.63
CA SER A 166 29.73 -16.27 -3.08
C SER A 166 30.44 -14.91 -3.27
N LEU A 167 30.02 -14.10 -4.25
CA LEU A 167 30.55 -12.76 -4.47
C LEU A 167 29.90 -11.72 -3.54
N ALA A 168 28.72 -12.04 -3.00
CA ALA A 168 28.01 -11.20 -2.05
C ALA A 168 28.59 -11.28 -0.62
N GLY A 169 29.61 -12.10 -0.38
CA GLY A 169 30.33 -12.18 0.90
C GLY A 169 29.46 -12.67 2.06
N VAL A 170 28.45 -13.48 1.74
CA VAL A 170 27.56 -14.17 2.68
C VAL A 170 28.16 -15.56 2.92
N ASP A 171 28.79 -15.74 4.09
CA ASP A 171 29.21 -17.04 4.63
C ASP A 171 28.22 -17.50 5.70
#